data_AF-X1BXL5-F1
#
_entry.id   AF-X1BXL5-F1
#
_cell.length_a   1.000
_cell.length_b   1.000
_cell.length_c   1.000
_cell.angle_alpha   90.00
_cell.angle_beta   90.00
_cell.angle_gamma   90.00
#
_symmetry.space_group_name_H-M   'P 1'
#
loop_
_entity.id
_entity.type
_entity.pdbx_description
1 polymer ?
#
loop_
_entity_poly.entity_id
_entity_poly.type
_entity_poly.pdbx_seq_one_letter_code
_entity_poly.pdbx_strand_id
1 'polypeptide(L)'
;MEGAYKLFWDFICCECDHAGIWIIDFELVNFLLGKGVNVNREEAMRQFNKDEPKIIEVDQGKKWFIPSFIDFQYNILTPGNKVHDSVIKILIKNGLYNENKGLIRPLEGTKDKDKDKDSLRGRGREESERRGRGRKPINVHFDEFWNLYDKKINRKDSERKWNKLTDQERTK
;
A
#
# COMPACT_ATOMS: atom_id res chain seq x y z
N MET A 1 20.20 0.24 13.68
CA MET A 1 19.22 -0.57 14.41
C MET A 1 19.96 -1.67 15.15
N GLU A 2 19.68 -1.81 16.45
CA GLU A 2 20.22 -2.85 17.31
C GLU A 2 19.72 -4.24 16.88
N GLY A 3 20.49 -5.30 17.19
CA GLY A 3 20.21 -6.67 16.73
C GLY A 3 18.82 -7.17 17.14
N ALA A 4 18.41 -6.92 18.38
CA ALA A 4 17.08 -7.28 18.89
C ALA A 4 15.93 -6.67 18.07
N TYR A 5 16.08 -5.40 17.68
CA TYR A 5 15.06 -4.68 16.92
C TYR A 5 15.03 -5.10 15.44
N LYS A 6 16.14 -5.62 14.90
CA LYS A 6 16.12 -6.27 13.58
C LYS A 6 15.28 -7.55 13.61
N LEU A 7 15.46 -8.39 14.64
CA LEU A 7 14.64 -9.59 14.81
C LEU A 7 13.17 -9.24 15.05
N PHE A 8 12.91 -8.19 15.83
CA PHE A 8 11.55 -7.70 16.02
C PHE A 8 10.93 -7.18 14.72
N TRP A 9 11.70 -6.49 13.88
CA TRP A 9 11.24 -6.06 12.56
C TRP A 9 10.86 -7.25 11.67
N ASP A 10 11.69 -8.29 11.62
CA ASP A 10 11.38 -9.50 10.86
C ASP A 10 10.14 -10.21 11.41
N PHE A 11 10.00 -10.26 12.75
CA PHE A 11 8.82 -10.80 13.40
C PHE A 11 7.53 -10.09 12.99
N ILE A 12 7.46 -8.75 13.08
CA ILE A 12 6.23 -8.01 12.73
C ILE A 12 5.91 -8.14 11.23
N CYS A 13 6.91 -8.23 10.36
CA CYS A 13 6.70 -8.45 8.93
C CYS A 13 6.09 -9.84 8.66
N CYS A 14 6.43 -10.85 9.47
CA CYS A 14 5.89 -12.20 9.35
C CYS A 14 4.49 -12.36 9.98
N GLU A 15 4.22 -11.66 11.09
CA GLU A 15 2.99 -11.82 11.88
C GLU A 15 1.90 -10.78 11.56
N CYS A 16 2.19 -9.76 10.75
CA CYS A 16 1.17 -8.83 10.30
C CYS A 16 0.15 -9.49 9.36
N ASP A 17 -1.04 -8.89 9.23
CA ASP A 17 -2.01 -9.34 8.25
C ASP A 17 -1.57 -9.02 6.82
N HIS A 18 -2.32 -9.51 5.83
CA HIS A 18 -2.05 -9.25 4.41
C HIS A 18 -2.20 -7.77 4.01
N ALA A 19 -2.68 -6.91 4.89
CA ALA A 19 -2.68 -5.46 4.71
C ALA A 19 -1.50 -4.77 5.41
N GLY A 20 -0.56 -5.51 6.00
CA GLY A 20 0.58 -4.96 6.73
C GLY A 20 0.20 -4.38 8.09
N ILE A 21 -0.91 -4.84 8.70
CA ILE A 21 -1.34 -4.41 10.03
C ILE A 21 -1.00 -5.47 11.06
N TRP A 22 -0.24 -5.08 12.07
CA TRP A 22 0.13 -5.92 13.20
C TRP A 22 -0.62 -5.48 14.47
N ILE A 23 -1.20 -6.45 15.19
CA ILE A 23 -1.81 -6.23 16.50
C ILE A 23 -0.70 -6.29 17.54
N ILE A 24 -0.59 -5.24 18.35
CA ILE A 24 0.57 -5.09 19.23
C ILE A 24 0.47 -6.08 20.39
N ASP A 25 1.48 -6.94 20.49
CA ASP A 25 1.67 -7.86 21.60
C ASP A 25 3.16 -8.02 21.93
N PHE A 26 3.68 -7.10 22.76
CA PHE A 26 5.08 -7.14 23.19
C PHE A 26 5.40 -8.31 24.13
N GLU A 27 4.40 -8.85 24.82
CA GLU A 27 4.60 -9.99 25.71
C GLU A 27 4.92 -11.24 24.88
N LEU A 28 4.11 -11.49 23.84
CA LEU A 28 4.35 -12.58 22.88
C LEU A 28 5.69 -12.41 22.16
N VAL A 29 6.00 -11.20 21.69
CA VAL A 29 7.27 -10.91 21.00
C VAL A 29 8.46 -11.26 21.90
N ASN A 30 8.47 -10.73 23.13
CA ASN A 30 9.59 -10.96 24.04
C ASN A 30 9.69 -12.42 24.47
N PHE A 31 8.56 -13.13 24.59
CA PHE A 31 8.55 -14.56 24.83
C PHE A 31 9.21 -15.34 23.67
N LEU A 32 8.88 -15.00 22.42
CA LEU A 32 9.40 -15.68 21.22
C LEU A 32 10.86 -15.33 20.90
N LEU A 33 11.28 -14.09 21.14
CA LEU A 33 12.67 -13.66 20.93
C LEU A 33 13.65 -14.27 21.95
N GLY A 34 13.15 -14.76 23.09
CA GLY A 34 13.90 -15.53 24.05
C GLY A 34 14.58 -14.72 25.16
N LYS A 35 15.18 -15.45 26.11
CA LYS A 35 15.77 -14.86 27.33
C LYS A 35 16.92 -13.92 27.01
N GLY A 36 16.84 -12.69 27.51
CA GLY A 36 17.89 -11.66 27.36
C GLY A 36 17.61 -10.64 26.26
N VAL A 37 16.56 -10.84 25.46
CA VAL A 37 16.06 -9.84 24.50
C VAL A 37 14.83 -9.18 25.11
N ASN A 38 14.84 -7.85 25.22
CA ASN A 38 13.69 -7.08 25.67
C ASN A 38 13.46 -5.91 24.72
N VAL A 39 12.48 -6.07 23.84
CA VAL A 39 12.03 -5.00 22.95
C VAL A 39 10.81 -4.31 23.55
N ASN A 40 10.76 -2.99 23.40
CA ASN A 40 9.67 -2.17 23.89
C ASN A 40 9.18 -1.18 22.81
N ARG A 41 7.99 -0.64 23.04
CA ARG A 41 7.32 0.27 22.12
C ARG A 41 8.13 1.51 21.79
N GLU A 42 8.63 2.21 22.81
CA GLU A 42 9.29 3.51 22.67
C GLU A 42 10.55 3.40 21.82
N GLU A 43 11.37 2.40 22.13
CA GLU A 43 12.60 2.13 21.41
C GLU A 43 12.33 1.61 20.00
N ALA A 44 11.33 0.75 19.82
CA ALA A 44 10.93 0.28 18.50
C ALA A 44 10.48 1.44 17.60
N MET A 45 9.61 2.32 18.11
CA MET A 45 9.17 3.50 17.37
C MET A 45 10.37 4.41 17.02
N ARG A 46 11.31 4.60 17.96
CA ARG A 46 12.54 5.38 17.72
C ARG A 46 13.43 4.76 16.65
N GLN A 47 13.64 3.44 16.67
CA GLN A 47 14.56 2.77 15.75
C GLN A 47 13.94 2.53 14.37
N PHE A 48 12.67 2.15 14.29
CA PHE A 48 11.99 1.89 13.03
C PHE A 48 11.72 3.16 12.24
N ASN A 49 11.37 4.25 12.94
CA ASN A 49 11.04 5.52 12.30
C ASN A 49 12.18 6.53 12.28
N LYS A 50 13.43 6.09 12.50
CA LYS A 50 14.59 6.99 12.63
C LYS A 50 14.82 7.84 11.38
N ASP A 51 14.80 7.21 10.21
CA ASP A 51 15.13 7.86 8.93
C ASP A 51 13.87 8.22 8.14
N GLU A 52 12.86 7.35 8.15
CA GLU A 52 11.56 7.54 7.51
C GLU A 52 10.45 6.87 8.34
N PRO A 53 9.19 7.33 8.27
CA PRO A 53 8.09 6.71 8.99
C PRO A 53 7.73 5.35 8.39
N LYS A 54 8.27 4.28 8.98
CA LYS A 54 8.00 2.88 8.59
C LYS A 54 6.80 2.28 9.30
N ILE A 55 6.56 2.71 10.53
CA ILE A 55 5.44 2.29 11.37
C ILE A 55 4.53 3.46 11.65
N ILE A 56 3.24 3.26 11.39
CA ILE A 56 2.17 4.20 11.71
C ILE A 56 1.27 3.56 12.76
N GLU A 57 1.03 4.26 13.86
CA GLU A 57 0.08 3.80 14.86
C GLU A 57 -1.36 4.02 14.39
N VAL A 58 -2.17 2.98 14.52
CA VAL A 58 -3.60 3.02 14.19
C VAL A 58 -4.41 2.40 15.33
N ASP A 59 -5.74 2.57 15.29
CA ASP A 59 -6.65 2.04 16.31
C ASP A 59 -6.24 2.48 17.73
N GLN A 60 -6.03 3.80 17.89
CA GLN A 60 -5.59 4.42 19.16
C GLN A 60 -4.30 3.82 19.73
N GLY A 61 -3.38 3.41 18.86
CA GLY A 61 -2.09 2.84 19.25
C GLY A 61 -2.15 1.35 19.63
N LYS A 62 -3.26 0.65 19.38
CA LYS A 62 -3.36 -0.81 19.59
C LYS A 62 -2.78 -1.63 18.43
N LYS A 63 -2.62 -1.00 17.27
CA LYS A 63 -2.13 -1.64 16.05
C LYS A 63 -1.06 -0.78 15.39
N TRP A 64 -0.18 -1.45 14.67
CA TRP A 64 0.83 -0.84 13.83
C TRP A 64 0.58 -1.18 12.38
N PHE A 65 0.65 -0.16 11.53
CA PHE A 65 0.57 -0.30 10.08
C PHE A 65 1.95 -0.11 9.47
N ILE A 66 2.31 -1.00 8.53
CA ILE A 66 3.58 -1.04 7.80
C ILE A 66 3.31 -0.72 6.33
N PRO A 67 3.36 0.56 5.89
CA PRO A 67 2.98 0.94 4.53
C PRO A 67 3.80 0.23 3.45
N SER A 68 5.11 0.09 3.68
CA SER A 68 6.02 -0.55 2.74
C SER A 68 5.73 -2.04 2.52
N PHE A 69 4.98 -2.68 3.42
CA PHE A 69 4.54 -4.07 3.25
C PHE A 69 3.65 -4.21 2.02
N ILE A 70 2.73 -3.27 1.80
CA ILE A 70 1.84 -3.29 0.64
C ILE A 70 2.62 -3.15 -0.67
N ASP A 71 3.55 -2.19 -0.70
CA ASP A 71 4.39 -1.94 -1.86
C ASP A 71 5.26 -3.17 -2.18
N PHE A 72 5.81 -3.83 -1.15
CA PHE A 72 6.62 -5.03 -1.30
C PHE A 72 5.82 -6.26 -1.78
N GLN A 73 4.61 -6.46 -1.26
CA GLN A 73 3.79 -7.63 -1.59
C GLN A 73 3.07 -7.50 -2.94
N TYR A 74 2.58 -6.29 -3.26
CA TYR A 74 1.60 -6.11 -4.34
C TYR A 74 2.02 -5.08 -5.39
N ASN A 75 3.02 -4.25 -5.12
CA ASN A 75 3.40 -3.04 -5.87
C ASN A 75 2.27 -2.01 -5.99
N ILE A 76 1.18 -2.35 -6.68
CA ILE A 76 0.01 -1.49 -6.89
C ILE A 76 -1.26 -2.29 -6.60
N LEU A 77 -2.02 -1.82 -5.61
CA LEU A 77 -3.34 -2.35 -5.30
C LEU A 77 -4.32 -2.02 -6.43
N THR A 78 -4.54 -3.01 -7.29
CA THR A 78 -5.50 -2.93 -8.40
C THR A 78 -6.84 -3.54 -8.01
N PRO A 79 -7.96 -2.80 -8.08
CA PRO A 79 -9.31 -3.34 -7.87
C PRO A 79 -9.63 -4.42 -8.91
N GLY A 80 -10.22 -5.53 -8.47
CA GLY A 80 -10.62 -6.65 -9.35
C GLY A 80 -9.77 -7.92 -9.18
N ASN A 81 -8.66 -7.84 -8.44
CA ASN A 81 -8.05 -9.02 -7.84
C ASN A 81 -8.68 -9.24 -6.45
N LYS A 82 -9.30 -10.40 -6.22
CA LYS A 82 -9.96 -10.74 -4.94
C LYS A 82 -9.04 -10.55 -3.73
N VAL A 83 -7.74 -10.82 -3.87
CA VAL A 83 -6.76 -10.64 -2.79
C VAL A 83 -6.60 -9.15 -2.48
N HIS A 84 -6.41 -8.32 -3.51
CA HIS A 84 -6.29 -6.87 -3.35
C HIS A 84 -7.58 -6.26 -2.80
N ASP A 85 -8.75 -6.75 -3.23
CA ASP A 85 -10.03 -6.30 -2.70
C ASP A 85 -10.13 -6.54 -1.20
N SER A 86 -9.60 -7.66 -0.69
CA SER A 86 -9.56 -7.92 0.74
C SER A 86 -8.63 -6.95 1.47
N VAL A 87 -7.45 -6.66 0.91
CA VAL A 87 -6.49 -5.68 1.47
C VAL A 87 -7.11 -4.30 1.52
N ILE A 88 -7.71 -3.84 0.42
CA ILE A 88 -8.37 -2.54 0.32
C ILE A 88 -9.47 -2.39 1.37
N LYS A 89 -10.30 -3.43 1.58
CA LYS A 89 -11.34 -3.41 2.62
C LYS A 89 -10.77 -3.23 4.02
N ILE A 90 -9.66 -3.90 4.34
CA ILE A 90 -8.98 -3.76 5.64
C ILE A 90 -8.44 -2.34 5.80
N LEU A 91 -7.79 -1.80 4.77
CA LEU A 91 -7.23 -0.46 4.82
C LEU A 91 -8.33 0.61 4.95
N ILE A 92 -9.44 0.50 4.22
CA ILE A 92 -10.61 1.40 4.35
C ILE A 92 -11.16 1.34 5.77
N LYS A 93 -11.34 0.14 6.34
CA LYS A 93 -11.84 -0.05 7.71
C LYS A 93 -10.96 0.66 8.75
N ASN A 94 -9.66 0.72 8.52
CA ASN A 94 -8.70 1.39 9.41
C ASN A 94 -8.43 2.86 9.02
N GLY A 95 -9.16 3.42 8.03
CA GLY A 95 -8.98 4.81 7.60
C GLY A 95 -7.66 5.08 6.86
N LEU A 96 -7.05 4.04 6.28
CA LEU A 96 -5.72 4.07 5.64
C LEU A 96 -5.77 4.08 4.10
N TYR A 97 -6.96 4.01 3.50
CA TYR A 97 -7.12 3.99 2.04
C TYR A 97 -8.25 4.91 1.59
N ASN A 98 -7.99 5.64 0.52
CA ASN A 98 -8.97 6.48 -0.17
C ASN A 98 -9.06 6.04 -1.63
N GLU A 99 -10.25 5.69 -2.11
CA GLU A 99 -10.49 5.19 -3.47
C GLU A 99 -9.95 6.14 -4.57
N ASN A 100 -9.89 7.44 -4.29
CA ASN A 100 -9.40 8.44 -5.25
C ASN A 100 -7.88 8.66 -5.20
N LYS A 101 -7.21 8.30 -4.10
CA LYS A 101 -5.79 8.64 -3.83
C LYS A 101 -4.90 7.42 -3.52
N GLY A 102 -5.47 6.24 -3.33
CA GLY A 102 -4.76 5.04 -2.87
C GLY A 102 -4.48 5.07 -1.37
N LEU A 103 -3.32 4.56 -0.96
CA LEU A 103 -2.87 4.59 0.44
C LEU A 103 -2.78 6.03 0.96
N ILE A 104 -3.39 6.29 2.11
CA ILE A 104 -3.30 7.58 2.78
C ILE A 104 -1.91 7.67 3.41
N ARG A 105 -1.02 8.45 2.80
CA ARG A 105 0.27 8.77 3.41
C ARG A 105 0.02 9.66 4.62
N PRO A 106 0.62 9.37 5.79
CA PRO A 106 0.46 10.19 6.99
C PRO A 106 1.17 11.55 6.80
N LEU A 107 0.45 12.51 6.22
CA LEU A 107 0.82 13.93 6.27
C LEU A 107 -0.31 14.81 6.79
N GLU A 108 -1.48 14.27 7.13
CA GLU A 108 -2.55 15.02 7.77
C GLU A 108 -3.18 14.21 8.90
N GLY A 109 -3.16 14.81 10.10
CA GLY A 109 -3.62 14.21 11.34
C GLY A 109 -5.07 13.75 11.25
N THR A 110 -5.31 12.55 11.77
CA THR A 110 -6.61 11.95 11.98
C THR A 110 -7.49 12.89 12.82
N LYS A 111 -8.53 13.46 12.21
CA LYS A 111 -9.68 13.96 12.96
C LYS A 111 -10.66 12.81 13.14
N ASP A 112 -10.82 12.41 14.39
CA ASP A 112 -11.88 11.52 14.87
C ASP A 112 -13.25 11.97 14.33
N LYS A 113 -14.00 11.02 13.78
CA LYS A 113 -15.45 11.10 13.72
C LYS A 113 -16.06 9.73 13.96
N ASP A 114 -16.32 9.45 15.23
CA ASP A 114 -17.48 8.66 15.61
C ASP A 114 -18.76 9.43 15.24
N LYS A 115 -19.66 8.80 14.49
CA LYS A 115 -21.10 8.81 14.79
C LYS A 115 -21.90 7.89 13.87
N ASP A 116 -22.72 7.07 14.52
CA ASP A 116 -23.84 6.32 13.98
C ASP A 116 -24.91 7.18 13.28
N LYS A 117 -25.64 6.49 12.40
CA LYS A 117 -27.08 6.62 12.06
C LYS A 117 -27.62 7.83 11.27
N ASP A 118 -28.13 7.47 10.08
CA ASP A 118 -29.42 7.82 9.47
C ASP A 118 -29.74 9.23 8.92
N SER A 119 -30.56 9.20 7.85
CA SER A 119 -31.40 10.26 7.26
C SER A 119 -30.87 11.19 6.14
N LEU A 120 -31.42 10.93 4.94
CA LEU A 120 -32.15 11.82 4.01
C LEU A 120 -31.63 13.23 3.63
N ARG A 121 -31.56 13.40 2.29
CA ARG A 121 -31.91 14.57 1.44
C ARG A 121 -31.10 15.88 1.57
N GLY A 122 -30.62 16.36 0.41
CA GLY A 122 -30.64 17.80 0.10
C GLY A 122 -29.50 18.34 -0.75
N ARG A 123 -29.79 18.53 -2.05
CA ARG A 123 -29.25 19.47 -3.06
C ARG A 123 -28.11 20.44 -2.67
N GLY A 124 -27.16 20.59 -3.60
CA GLY A 124 -26.40 21.82 -3.83
C GLY A 124 -25.40 21.67 -4.98
N ARG A 125 -25.69 22.29 -6.14
CA ARG A 125 -24.81 22.39 -7.32
C ARG A 125 -23.58 23.23 -6.98
N GLU A 126 -22.40 22.78 -7.40
CA GLU A 126 -21.35 23.67 -7.93
C GLU A 126 -20.66 22.97 -9.11
N GLU A 127 -20.82 23.60 -10.27
CA GLU A 127 -20.24 23.25 -11.56
C GLU A 127 -18.88 23.94 -11.65
N SER A 128 -17.80 23.14 -11.72
CA SER A 128 -16.50 23.64 -12.18
C SER A 128 -16.03 22.76 -13.33
N GLU A 129 -16.19 23.27 -14.54
CA GLU A 129 -15.65 22.70 -15.76
C GLU A 129 -14.12 22.57 -15.67
N ARG A 130 -13.63 21.33 -15.61
CA ARG A 130 -12.30 20.99 -16.15
C ARG A 130 -12.42 19.77 -17.06
N ARG A 131 -12.57 20.07 -18.35
CA ARG A 131 -12.44 19.16 -19.48
C ARG A 131 -11.23 18.25 -19.30
N GLY A 132 -11.37 16.94 -19.55
CA GLY A 132 -10.18 16.12 -19.82
C GLY A 132 -10.28 14.60 -19.70
N ARG A 133 -11.03 13.98 -20.62
CA ARG A 133 -10.74 12.66 -21.25
C ARG A 133 -10.88 11.42 -20.37
N GLY A 134 -11.96 10.67 -20.63
CA GLY A 134 -11.99 9.23 -20.36
C GLY A 134 -10.74 8.56 -20.90
N ARG A 135 -10.12 7.69 -20.09
CA ARG A 135 -8.89 6.99 -20.46
C ARG A 135 -9.21 6.02 -21.59
N LYS A 136 -8.93 6.44 -22.83
CA LYS A 136 -8.79 5.53 -23.96
C LYS A 136 -7.62 4.58 -23.66
N PRO A 137 -7.64 3.34 -24.15
CA PRO A 137 -6.50 2.43 -24.01
C PRO A 137 -5.22 3.12 -24.51
N ILE A 138 -4.15 3.01 -23.74
CA ILE A 138 -2.85 3.58 -24.10
C ILE A 138 -2.30 2.74 -25.25
N ASN A 139 -2.43 3.25 -26.48
CA ASN A 139 -1.72 2.70 -27.64
C ASN A 139 -0.27 3.16 -27.57
N VAL A 140 0.56 2.49 -26.76
CA VAL A 140 2.00 2.78 -26.64
C VAL A 140 2.66 2.46 -27.98
N HIS A 141 3.44 3.39 -28.53
CA HIS A 141 4.18 3.15 -29.77
C HIS A 141 5.33 2.17 -29.52
N PHE A 142 5.64 1.31 -30.49
CA PHE A 142 6.68 0.28 -30.32
C PHE A 142 8.03 0.85 -29.88
N ASP A 143 8.41 2.03 -30.38
CA ASP A 143 9.67 2.69 -30.02
C ASP A 143 9.74 3.09 -28.55
N GLU A 144 8.61 3.48 -27.95
CA GLU A 144 8.53 3.85 -26.53
C GLU A 144 8.67 2.61 -25.64
N PHE A 145 7.98 1.53 -26.01
CA PHE A 145 8.17 0.21 -25.40
C PHE A 145 9.63 -0.29 -25.52
N TRP A 146 10.21 -0.19 -26.71
CA TRP A 146 11.57 -0.67 -26.99
C TRP A 146 12.65 0.11 -26.25
N ASN A 147 12.41 1.38 -25.94
CA ASN A 147 13.36 2.20 -25.19
C ASN A 147 13.37 1.88 -23.70
N LEU A 148 12.22 1.52 -23.11
CA LEU A 148 12.09 1.12 -21.70
C LEU A 148 12.56 -0.31 -21.43
N TYR A 149 12.68 -1.15 -22.46
CA TYR A 149 13.02 -2.56 -22.30
C TYR A 149 14.54 -2.79 -22.32
N ASP A 150 15.11 -3.22 -21.20
CA ASP A 150 16.57 -3.38 -21.05
C ASP A 150 17.16 -4.60 -21.79
N LYS A 151 16.36 -5.63 -22.07
CA LYS A 151 16.83 -6.88 -22.70
C LYS A 151 16.67 -6.86 -24.22
N LYS A 152 17.41 -5.98 -24.89
CA LYS A 152 17.34 -5.76 -26.35
C LYS A 152 18.07 -6.87 -27.11
N ILE A 153 17.38 -7.97 -27.42
CA ILE A 153 17.97 -9.13 -28.12
C ILE A 153 17.86 -9.00 -29.64
N ASN A 154 16.65 -8.79 -30.17
CA ASN A 154 16.42 -8.60 -31.61
C ASN A 154 15.21 -7.69 -31.86
N ARG A 155 15.46 -6.48 -32.38
CA ARG A 155 14.41 -5.47 -32.62
C ARG A 155 13.38 -5.94 -33.63
N LYS A 156 13.81 -6.54 -34.75
CA LYS A 156 12.90 -6.96 -35.85
C LYS A 156 11.92 -8.04 -35.42
N ASP A 157 12.38 -9.02 -34.63
CA ASP A 157 11.52 -10.09 -34.12
C ASP A 157 10.56 -9.59 -33.03
N SER A 158 11.03 -8.64 -32.21
CA SER A 158 10.23 -8.01 -31.17
C SER A 158 9.13 -7.14 -31.77
N GLU A 159 9.43 -6.39 -32.83
CA GLU A 159 8.47 -5.57 -33.58
C GLU A 159 7.42 -6.45 -34.28
N ARG A 160 7.84 -7.57 -34.87
CA ARG A 160 6.90 -8.56 -35.45
C ARG A 160 5.95 -9.15 -34.42
N LYS A 161 6.41 -9.44 -33.20
CA LYS A 161 5.55 -9.92 -32.11
C LYS A 161 4.65 -8.81 -31.57
N TRP A 162 5.18 -7.59 -31.44
CA TRP A 162 4.44 -6.41 -31.02
C TRP A 162 3.24 -6.13 -31.92
N ASN A 163 3.44 -6.21 -33.23
CA ASN A 163 2.39 -5.99 -34.24
C ASN A 163 1.32 -7.08 -34.26
N LYS A 164 1.55 -8.23 -33.62
CA LYS A 164 0.55 -9.31 -33.47
C LYS A 164 -0.32 -9.16 -32.22
N LEU A 165 0.08 -8.32 -31.26
CA LEU A 165 -0.66 -8.10 -30.01
C LEU A 165 -1.80 -7.11 -30.23
N THR A 166 -2.94 -7.37 -29.60
CA THR A 166 -4.06 -6.44 -29.53
C THR A 166 -3.80 -5.34 -28.49
N ASP A 167 -4.48 -4.19 -28.61
CA ASP A 167 -4.29 -3.07 -27.68
C ASP A 167 -4.56 -3.45 -26.21
N GLN A 168 -5.45 -4.41 -25.97
CA GLN A 168 -5.71 -4.93 -24.62
C GLN A 168 -4.55 -5.77 -24.07
N GLU A 169 -3.87 -6.54 -24.93
CA GLU A 169 -2.70 -7.35 -24.56
C GLU A 169 -1.44 -6.51 -24.34
N ARG A 170 -1.34 -5.35 -25.01
CA ARG A 170 -0.22 -4.40 -24.83
C ARG A 170 -0.29 -3.60 -23.52
N THR A 171 -1.44 -3.61 -22.84
CA THR A 171 -1.68 -2.83 -21.62
C THR A 171 -1.69 -3.72 -20.35
N LYS A 172 -1.53 -5.04 -20.49
CA LYS A 172 -1.48 -6.01 -19.39
C LYS A 172 -0.04 -6.26 -18.94
#